data_AF-Q7TTL3-F1
#
_entry.id   AF-Q7TTL3-F1
#
_cell.length_a   1.000
_cell.length_b   1.000
_cell.length_c   1.000
_cell.angle_alpha   90.00
_cell.angle_beta   90.00
_cell.angle_gamma   90.00
#
_symmetry.space_group_name_H-M   'P 1'
#
loop_
_entity.id
_entity.type
_entity.pdbx_description
1 polymer ?
#
loop_
_entity_poly.entity_id
_entity_poly.type
_entity_poly.pdbx_seq_one_letter_code
_entity_poly.pdbx_strand_id
1 'polypeptide(L)'
;MNYLDKTHSVADGQPVTLYQFTRGDDEKIWRFCDADQDIVVNNEKWLATAISDSGRRTGENINIVLPSNNPVALLYRGMPPSQTVKVMIMRLHYQEQELRVVWIGTIIEAKRPDVHKTELVSAGLTATMQSAGLRLTWGRNCPYTLYDYDCKVNPKNFVVAGLVIKALNGQHSP
;
A
#
# COMPACT_ATOMS: atom_id res chain seq x y z
N MET A 1 -14.12 21.60 -34.21
CA MET A 1 -13.40 20.47 -33.59
C MET A 1 -13.35 20.75 -32.10
N ASN A 2 -14.23 20.09 -31.33
CA ASN A 2 -14.50 20.41 -29.93
C ASN A 2 -13.93 19.30 -29.03
N TYR A 3 -13.41 19.68 -27.87
CA TYR A 3 -12.67 18.84 -26.92
C TYR A 3 -13.47 17.62 -26.40
N LEU A 4 -14.80 17.68 -26.46
CA LEU A 4 -15.70 16.63 -25.99
C LEU A 4 -15.69 15.37 -26.88
N ASP A 5 -15.43 15.50 -28.18
CA ASP A 5 -15.50 14.37 -29.14
C ASP A 5 -14.34 13.36 -29.00
N LYS A 6 -13.27 13.70 -28.27
CA LYS A 6 -12.15 12.77 -27.98
C LYS A 6 -12.32 11.97 -26.69
N THR A 7 -13.38 12.20 -25.92
CA THR A 7 -13.59 11.53 -24.62
C THR A 7 -14.18 10.12 -24.72
N HIS A 8 -14.51 9.65 -25.93
CA HIS A 8 -15.21 8.37 -26.15
C HIS A 8 -14.37 7.27 -26.85
N SER A 9 -13.07 7.48 -27.09
CA SER A 9 -12.20 6.41 -27.62
C SER A 9 -11.35 5.80 -26.52
N VAL A 10 -11.98 5.02 -25.64
CA VAL A 10 -11.28 4.05 -24.77
C VAL A 10 -10.57 2.96 -25.61
N ALA A 11 -10.96 2.83 -26.88
CA ALA A 11 -10.52 1.78 -27.79
C ALA A 11 -9.21 2.06 -28.56
N ASP A 12 -8.75 3.31 -28.67
CA ASP A 12 -7.64 3.66 -29.57
C ASP A 12 -6.28 3.78 -28.86
N GLY A 13 -6.29 4.16 -27.59
CA GLY A 13 -5.06 4.50 -26.87
C GLY A 13 -4.60 3.39 -25.94
N GLN A 14 -4.20 2.21 -26.45
CA GLN A 14 -3.64 1.05 -25.71
C GLN A 14 -2.95 1.46 -24.39
N PRO A 15 -3.70 1.56 -23.27
CA PRO A 15 -3.18 2.24 -22.10
C PRO A 15 -2.49 1.23 -21.20
N VAL A 16 -1.20 1.42 -20.96
CA VAL A 16 -0.46 0.57 -20.03
C VAL A 16 -0.68 1.08 -18.61
N THR A 17 -1.06 0.18 -17.71
CA THR A 17 -1.13 0.53 -16.29
C THR A 17 0.22 0.33 -15.62
N LEU A 18 0.65 1.36 -14.90
CA LEU A 18 1.84 1.36 -14.06
C LEU A 18 1.43 1.40 -12.59
N TYR A 19 2.15 0.65 -11.76
CA TYR A 19 1.92 0.52 -10.34
C TYR A 19 3.19 0.85 -9.58
N GLN A 20 3.13 1.86 -8.73
CA GLN A 20 4.22 2.23 -7.84
C GLN A 20 3.81 1.96 -6.40
N PHE A 21 4.65 1.21 -5.69
CA PHE A 21 4.52 0.95 -4.27
C PHE A 21 5.64 1.65 -3.53
N THR A 22 5.30 2.50 -2.57
CA THR A 22 6.25 3.22 -1.74
C THR A 22 6.05 2.83 -0.29
N ARG A 23 7.12 2.44 0.41
CA ARG A 23 7.07 2.19 1.87
C ARG A 23 7.70 3.35 2.63
N GLY A 24 7.00 3.86 3.64
CA GLY A 24 7.46 4.98 4.47
C GLY A 24 7.53 6.30 3.70
N ASP A 25 8.44 7.18 4.11
CA ASP A 25 8.78 8.43 3.41
C ASP A 25 9.83 8.17 2.32
N ASP A 26 9.44 7.36 1.33
CA ASP A 26 10.22 7.06 0.12
C ASP A 26 11.50 6.22 0.32
N GLU A 27 11.63 5.46 1.41
CA GLU A 27 12.80 4.60 1.66
C GLU A 27 12.93 3.45 0.65
N LYS A 28 11.81 2.85 0.26
CA LYS A 28 11.76 1.75 -0.71
C LYS A 28 10.62 1.95 -1.69
N ILE A 29 10.97 1.96 -2.97
CA ILE A 29 10.06 2.15 -4.09
C ILE A 29 10.13 0.91 -5.00
N TRP A 30 8.99 0.28 -5.24
CA TRP A 30 8.84 -0.78 -6.23
C TRP A 30 7.96 -0.30 -7.38
N ARG A 31 8.38 -0.55 -8.62
CA ARG A 31 7.72 -0.11 -9.85
C ARG A 31 7.40 -1.31 -10.73
N PHE A 32 6.14 -1.49 -11.04
CA PHE A 32 5.64 -2.57 -11.88
C PHE A 32 4.77 -2.06 -13.02
N CYS A 33 4.74 -2.78 -14.13
CA CYS A 33 3.82 -2.54 -15.23
C CYS A 33 3.05 -3.83 -15.57
N ASP A 34 1.84 -3.64 -16.08
CA ASP A 34 0.98 -4.69 -16.66
C ASP A 34 1.35 -5.01 -18.13
N ALA A 35 2.41 -4.40 -18.66
CA ALA A 35 2.88 -4.68 -20.00
C ALA A 35 3.60 -6.04 -20.08
N ASP A 36 3.70 -6.58 -21.29
CA ASP A 36 4.42 -7.83 -21.58
C ASP A 36 5.96 -7.67 -21.43
N GLN A 37 6.45 -6.42 -21.52
CA GLN A 37 7.87 -6.09 -21.46
C GLN A 37 8.16 -4.97 -20.46
N ASP A 38 9.39 -4.97 -19.94
CA ASP A 38 9.89 -3.88 -19.11
C ASP A 38 9.87 -2.56 -19.89
N ILE A 39 9.36 -1.50 -19.27
CA ILE A 39 9.25 -0.18 -19.88
C ILE A 39 10.11 0.80 -19.09
N VAL A 40 10.77 1.72 -19.78
CA VAL A 40 11.44 2.87 -19.14
C VAL A 40 10.61 4.11 -19.40
N VAL A 41 10.15 4.76 -18.34
CA VAL A 41 9.37 6.01 -18.39
C VAL A 41 10.03 7.00 -17.45
N ASN A 42 10.27 8.22 -17.92
CA ASN A 42 10.85 9.30 -17.11
C ASN A 42 12.19 8.92 -16.44
N ASN A 43 13.06 8.20 -17.17
CA ASN A 43 14.33 7.66 -16.67
C ASN A 43 14.20 6.60 -15.55
N GLU A 44 13.00 6.10 -15.28
CA GLU A 44 12.73 5.06 -14.29
C GLU A 44 12.34 3.75 -14.98
N LYS A 45 12.89 2.64 -14.50
CA LYS A 45 12.57 1.30 -15.03
C LYS A 45 11.34 0.73 -14.32
N TRP A 46 10.38 0.28 -15.11
CA TRP A 46 9.17 -0.42 -14.69
C TRP A 46 9.26 -1.89 -15.09
N LEU A 47 9.10 -2.78 -14.11
CA LEU A 47 9.23 -4.22 -14.33
C LEU A 47 7.90 -4.83 -14.76
N ALA A 48 7.91 -5.59 -15.86
CA ALA A 48 6.75 -6.35 -16.29
C ALA A 48 6.41 -7.43 -15.25
N THR A 49 5.17 -7.44 -14.80
CA THR A 49 4.66 -8.44 -13.86
C THR A 49 3.17 -8.63 -14.12
N ALA A 50 2.69 -9.86 -13.96
CA ALA A 50 1.26 -10.15 -14.01
C ALA A 50 0.54 -9.50 -12.82
N ILE A 51 0.11 -8.26 -12.97
CA ILE A 51 -0.56 -7.46 -11.94
C ILE A 51 -1.90 -6.96 -12.47
N SER A 52 -2.97 -7.24 -11.74
CA SER A 52 -4.33 -6.89 -12.16
C SER A 52 -5.10 -6.23 -11.03
N ASP A 53 -5.94 -5.24 -11.34
CA ASP A 53 -6.79 -4.54 -10.37
C ASP A 53 -8.29 -4.79 -10.61
N SER A 54 -9.08 -4.79 -9.52
CA SER A 54 -10.52 -5.12 -9.55
C SER A 54 -11.45 -4.02 -10.09
N GLY A 55 -10.97 -3.16 -11.00
CA GLY A 55 -11.73 -2.03 -11.54
C GLY A 55 -11.69 -0.79 -10.65
N ARG A 56 -11.81 0.40 -11.27
CA ARG A 56 -11.45 1.68 -10.65
C ARG A 56 -12.63 2.62 -10.56
N ARG A 57 -13.10 2.91 -9.34
CA ARG A 57 -13.94 4.06 -9.03
C ARG A 57 -13.25 4.90 -7.97
N THR A 58 -13.27 6.22 -8.15
CA THR A 58 -12.62 7.16 -7.23
C THR A 58 -13.17 6.98 -5.81
N GLY A 59 -12.28 6.76 -4.84
CA GLY A 59 -12.63 6.66 -3.42
C GLY A 59 -13.02 5.26 -2.93
N GLU A 60 -13.20 4.29 -3.83
CA GLU A 60 -13.42 2.89 -3.44
C GLU A 60 -12.10 2.16 -3.17
N ASN A 61 -12.20 1.07 -2.40
CA ASN A 61 -11.08 0.17 -2.17
C ASN A 61 -10.78 -0.60 -3.45
N ILE A 62 -9.50 -0.72 -3.77
CA ILE A 62 -9.04 -1.47 -4.95
C ILE A 62 -8.33 -2.72 -4.47
N ASN A 63 -8.68 -3.87 -5.06
CA ASN A 63 -7.96 -5.10 -4.83
C ASN A 63 -6.96 -5.29 -5.96
N ILE A 64 -5.69 -5.41 -5.60
CA ILE A 64 -4.57 -5.59 -6.53
C ILE A 64 -4.07 -7.01 -6.39
N VAL A 65 -4.22 -7.79 -7.45
CA VAL A 65 -3.75 -9.18 -7.52
C VAL A 65 -2.38 -9.20 -8.15
N LEU A 66 -1.43 -9.85 -7.48
CA LEU A 66 -0.05 -9.99 -7.93
C LEU A 66 0.52 -11.36 -7.55
N PRO A 67 1.62 -11.80 -8.19
CA PRO A 67 2.19 -13.11 -7.93
C PRO A 67 2.80 -13.16 -6.53
N SER A 68 2.68 -14.28 -5.83
CA SER A 68 3.17 -14.40 -4.44
C SER A 68 4.70 -14.30 -4.29
N ASN A 69 5.45 -14.42 -5.39
CA ASN A 69 6.90 -14.21 -5.42
C ASN A 69 7.30 -12.73 -5.59
N ASN A 70 6.33 -11.83 -5.82
CA ASN A 70 6.62 -10.40 -5.95
C ASN A 70 7.16 -9.84 -4.62
N PRO A 71 8.19 -8.97 -4.64
CA PRO A 71 8.77 -8.43 -3.41
C PRO A 71 7.76 -7.70 -2.52
N VAL A 72 6.72 -7.07 -3.09
CA VAL A 72 5.67 -6.40 -2.31
C VAL A 72 4.78 -7.43 -1.61
N ALA A 73 4.41 -8.55 -2.26
CA ALA A 73 3.68 -9.65 -1.61
C ALA A 73 4.49 -10.26 -0.46
N LEU A 74 5.80 -10.41 -0.65
CA LEU A 74 6.69 -11.01 0.33
C LEU A 74 6.78 -10.19 1.63
N LEU A 75 6.59 -8.87 1.58
CA LEU A 75 6.53 -8.01 2.77
C LEU A 75 5.43 -8.46 3.75
N TYR A 76 4.32 -8.96 3.24
CA TYR A 76 3.18 -9.39 4.04
C TYR A 76 3.22 -10.89 4.35
N ARG A 77 4.32 -11.61 4.07
CA ARG A 77 4.40 -13.06 4.28
C ARG A 77 4.51 -13.46 5.75
N GLY A 78 5.31 -12.71 6.52
CA GLY A 78 5.56 -12.93 7.94
C GLY A 78 4.86 -11.89 8.80
N MET A 79 5.62 -10.94 9.34
CA MET A 79 5.07 -9.78 10.05
C MET A 79 4.83 -8.64 9.06
N PRO A 80 3.63 -8.03 9.04
CA PRO A 80 3.39 -6.88 8.18
C PRO A 80 4.36 -5.74 8.53
N PRO A 81 4.75 -4.91 7.55
CA PRO A 81 5.65 -3.79 7.79
C PRO A 81 5.01 -2.79 8.77
N SER A 82 5.82 -2.26 9.70
CA SER A 82 5.37 -1.24 10.66
C SER A 82 5.03 0.09 9.97
N GLN A 83 5.64 0.37 8.83
CA GLN A 83 5.37 1.55 8.01
C GLN A 83 4.29 1.24 6.97
N THR A 84 3.45 2.23 6.70
CA THR A 84 2.41 2.12 5.67
C THR A 84 3.04 2.02 4.28
N VAL A 85 2.44 1.17 3.43
CA VAL A 85 2.81 1.06 2.02
C VAL A 85 1.76 1.80 1.19
N LYS A 86 2.19 2.90 0.57
CA LYS A 86 1.38 3.70 -0.36
C LYS A 86 1.42 3.06 -1.74
N VAL A 87 0.30 3.14 -2.45
CA VAL A 87 0.15 2.64 -3.82
C VAL A 87 -0.33 3.77 -4.70
N MET A 88 0.35 3.93 -5.82
CA MET A 88 0.03 4.90 -6.84
C MET A 88 -0.14 4.17 -8.16
N ILE A 89 -1.33 4.28 -8.74
CA ILE A 89 -1.69 3.66 -10.02
C ILE A 89 -1.72 4.75 -11.07
N MET A 90 -0.94 4.56 -12.13
CA MET A 90 -0.80 5.48 -13.24
C MET A 90 -1.21 4.80 -14.54
N ARG A 91 -1.68 5.59 -15.50
CA ARG A 91 -1.89 5.17 -16.88
C ARG A 91 -0.89 5.88 -17.77
N LEU A 92 -0.18 5.10 -18.56
CA LEU A 92 0.70 5.55 -19.61
C LEU A 92 -0.02 5.36 -20.95
N HIS A 93 -0.13 6.44 -21.71
CA HIS A 93 -0.52 6.36 -23.11
C HIS A 93 0.74 6.25 -23.97
N TYR A 94 0.96 5.09 -24.59
CA TYR A 94 2.20 4.79 -25.31
C TYR A 94 2.51 5.80 -26.43
N GLN A 95 1.48 6.30 -27.11
CA GLN A 95 1.62 7.26 -28.21
C GLN A 95 1.88 8.70 -27.77
N GLU A 96 1.34 9.11 -26.61
CA GLU A 96 1.41 10.51 -26.16
C GLU A 96 2.50 10.73 -25.10
N GLN A 97 3.15 9.65 -24.63
CA GLN A 97 4.12 9.65 -23.51
C GLN A 97 3.60 10.39 -22.26
N GLU A 98 2.28 10.53 -22.15
CA GLU A 98 1.64 11.19 -21.03
C GLU A 98 1.40 10.16 -19.92
N LEU A 99 1.93 10.47 -18.73
CA LEU A 99 1.74 9.70 -17.53
C LEU A 99 0.68 10.39 -16.66
N ARG A 100 -0.47 9.73 -16.50
CA ARG A 100 -1.58 10.26 -15.70
C ARG A 100 -1.81 9.41 -14.46
N VAL A 101 -1.84 10.04 -13.31
CA VAL A 101 -2.21 9.39 -12.06
C VAL A 101 -3.71 9.15 -12.04
N VAL A 102 -4.12 7.89 -11.87
CA VAL A 102 -5.52 7.48 -11.86
C VAL A 102 -6.03 7.28 -10.45
N TRP A 103 -5.19 6.72 -9.57
CA TRP A 103 -5.61 6.37 -8.22
C TRP A 103 -4.44 6.37 -7.26
N ILE A 104 -4.69 6.79 -6.02
CA ILE A 104 -3.73 6.80 -4.92
C ILE A 104 -4.42 6.24 -3.67
N GLY A 105 -3.71 5.39 -2.94
CA GLY A 105 -4.16 4.88 -1.67
C GLY A 105 -3.08 4.17 -0.88
N THR A 106 -3.49 3.39 0.12
CA THR A 106 -2.60 2.66 1.02
C THR A 106 -3.05 1.20 1.12
N ILE A 107 -2.10 0.27 1.25
CA ILE A 107 -2.44 -1.14 1.47
C ILE A 107 -2.88 -1.32 2.92
N ILE A 108 -4.03 -1.98 3.10
CA ILE A 108 -4.61 -2.28 4.41
C ILE A 108 -4.49 -3.76 4.78
N GLU A 109 -4.63 -4.65 3.81
CA GLU A 109 -4.68 -6.09 4.04
C GLU A 109 -4.09 -6.85 2.86
N ALA A 110 -3.53 -8.02 3.12
CA ALA A 110 -3.06 -8.95 2.10
C ALA A 110 -3.78 -10.30 2.28
N LYS A 111 -4.62 -10.65 1.32
CA LYS A 111 -5.31 -11.94 1.22
C LYS A 111 -4.53 -12.87 0.29
N ARG A 112 -4.59 -14.16 0.57
CA ARG A 112 -3.91 -15.20 -0.23
C ARG A 112 -4.94 -16.25 -0.63
N PRO A 113 -5.68 -16.02 -1.73
CA PRO A 113 -6.66 -17.00 -2.20
C PRO A 113 -5.99 -18.26 -2.76
N ASP A 114 -4.76 -18.15 -3.28
CA ASP A 114 -4.01 -19.24 -3.90
C ASP A 114 -2.53 -19.21 -3.45
N VAL A 115 -1.80 -20.31 -3.66
CA VAL A 115 -0.35 -20.40 -3.34
C VAL A 115 0.48 -19.50 -4.25
N HIS A 116 0.01 -19.27 -5.48
CA HIS A 116 0.72 -18.49 -6.48
C HIS A 116 0.26 -17.02 -6.59
N LYS A 117 -0.87 -16.67 -5.96
CA LYS A 117 -1.49 -15.34 -6.08
C LYS A 117 -1.73 -14.71 -4.72
N THR A 118 -1.38 -13.43 -4.60
CA THR A 118 -1.66 -12.59 -3.44
C THR A 118 -2.54 -11.44 -3.87
N GLU A 119 -3.64 -11.23 -3.15
CA GLU A 119 -4.57 -10.12 -3.33
C GLU A 119 -4.32 -9.07 -2.25
N LEU A 120 -3.82 -7.90 -2.63
CA LEU A 120 -3.65 -6.77 -1.73
C LEU A 120 -4.91 -5.90 -1.76
N VAL A 121 -5.57 -5.80 -0.62
CA VAL A 121 -6.69 -4.88 -0.43
C VAL A 121 -6.11 -3.52 -0.06
N SER A 122 -6.49 -2.50 -0.82
CA SER A 122 -6.03 -1.14 -0.62
C SER A 122 -7.20 -0.18 -0.34
N ALA A 123 -6.96 0.79 0.53
CA ALA A 123 -7.91 1.84 0.86
C ALA A 123 -7.52 3.13 0.12
N GLY A 124 -8.47 3.73 -0.59
CA GLY A 124 -8.28 5.02 -1.26
C GLY A 124 -8.10 6.17 -0.25
N LEU A 125 -7.52 7.28 -0.72
CA LEU A 125 -7.27 8.46 0.12
C LEU A 125 -8.55 8.98 0.81
N THR A 126 -9.67 9.03 0.09
CA THR A 126 -10.96 9.48 0.64
C THR A 126 -11.47 8.58 1.76
N ALA A 127 -11.29 7.26 1.64
CA ALA A 127 -11.69 6.30 2.67
C ALA A 127 -10.88 6.51 3.96
N THR A 128 -9.58 6.80 3.85
CA THR A 128 -8.76 7.13 5.04
C THR A 128 -9.19 8.44 5.70
N MET A 129 -9.60 9.46 4.93
CA MET A 129 -10.08 10.74 5.47
C MET A 129 -11.38 10.60 6.28
N GLN A 130 -12.31 9.73 5.86
CA GLN A 130 -13.55 9.48 6.62
C GLN A 130 -13.28 8.88 8.00
N SER A 131 -12.19 8.13 8.15
CA SER A 131 -11.79 7.54 9.43
C SER A 131 -11.03 8.52 10.35
N ALA A 132 -10.53 9.63 9.80
CA ALA A 132 -9.74 10.65 10.50
C ALA A 132 -10.64 11.69 11.18
N GLY A 133 -11.50 11.24 12.09
CA GLY A 133 -12.14 12.13 13.06
C GLY A 133 -11.15 12.65 14.10
N LEU A 134 -11.49 13.73 14.80
CA LEU A 134 -10.76 14.20 15.98
C LEU A 134 -10.87 13.13 17.09
N ARG A 135 -9.90 12.22 17.16
CA ARG A 135 -9.89 11.10 18.14
C ARG A 135 -9.46 11.53 19.54
N LEU A 136 -8.81 12.70 19.64
CA LEU A 136 -8.27 13.23 20.89
C LEU A 136 -9.11 14.43 21.36
N THR A 137 -10.31 14.16 21.85
CA THR A 137 -11.09 15.17 22.60
C THR A 137 -10.51 15.35 23.99
N TRP A 138 -10.76 16.50 24.63
CA TRP A 138 -10.36 16.73 26.02
C TRP A 138 -10.88 15.60 26.93
N GLY A 139 -9.98 15.07 27.77
CA GLY A 139 -10.28 14.00 28.71
C GLY A 139 -9.29 14.04 29.88
N ARG A 140 -9.65 13.39 30.99
CA ARG A 140 -8.79 13.35 32.20
C ARG A 140 -7.59 12.42 32.06
N ASN A 141 -7.73 11.37 31.25
CA ASN A 141 -6.66 10.41 30.99
C ASN A 141 -5.83 10.88 29.79
N CYS A 142 -4.51 10.76 29.89
CA CYS A 142 -3.61 11.02 28.77
C CYS A 142 -3.88 10.00 27.66
N PRO A 143 -4.24 10.43 26.43
CA PRO A 143 -4.58 9.51 25.36
C PRO A 143 -3.36 9.08 24.52
N TYR A 144 -2.19 9.68 24.76
CA TYR A 144 -0.97 9.39 24.02
C TYR A 144 -0.34 8.07 24.49
N THR A 145 0.19 7.30 23.54
CA THR A 145 0.93 6.07 23.84
C THR A 145 2.25 6.42 24.51
N LEU A 146 2.68 5.65 25.51
CA LEU A 146 3.98 5.83 26.15
C LEU A 146 5.10 5.74 25.10
N TYR A 147 6.07 6.66 25.17
CA TYR A 147 7.23 6.77 24.25
C TYR A 147 6.90 7.27 22.85
N ASP A 148 5.67 7.68 22.60
CA ASP A 148 5.29 8.34 21.35
C ASP A 148 5.92 9.75 21.23
N TYR A 149 5.85 10.34 20.04
CA TYR A 149 6.35 11.69 19.77
C TYR A 149 5.81 12.73 20.75
N ASP A 150 4.54 12.60 21.15
CA ASP A 150 3.89 13.48 22.12
C ASP A 150 4.12 13.06 23.59
N CYS A 151 4.47 11.79 23.85
CA CYS A 151 4.75 11.26 25.19
C CYS A 151 6.23 10.85 25.34
N LYS A 152 7.10 11.84 25.50
CA LYS A 152 8.57 11.70 25.53
C LYS A 152 9.15 11.15 26.84
N VAL A 153 8.45 10.25 27.53
CA VAL A 153 8.98 9.57 28.73
C VAL A 153 10.23 8.77 28.33
N ASN A 154 11.29 8.79 29.12
CA ASN A 154 12.51 8.04 28.77
C ASN A 154 12.37 6.56 29.18
N PRO A 155 12.36 5.59 28.25
CA PRO A 155 12.21 4.16 28.58
C PRO A 155 13.36 3.63 29.44
N LYS A 156 14.55 4.24 29.37
CA LYS A 156 15.72 3.82 30.14
C LYS A 156 15.53 3.96 31.65
N ASN A 157 14.64 4.84 32.10
CA ASN A 157 14.40 5.08 33.52
C ASN A 157 13.46 4.05 34.17
N PHE A 158 12.68 3.32 33.36
CA PHE A 158 11.60 2.45 33.84
C PHE A 158 11.71 1.01 33.34
N VAL A 159 12.80 0.67 32.64
CA VAL A 159 13.04 -0.69 32.15
C VAL A 159 13.38 -1.63 33.31
N VAL A 160 12.68 -2.76 33.40
CA VAL A 160 13.06 -3.85 34.30
C VAL A 160 14.09 -4.71 33.59
N ALA A 161 15.37 -4.48 33.88
CA ALA A 161 16.48 -5.25 33.33
C ALA A 161 16.72 -6.55 34.15
N GLY A 162 17.08 -7.64 33.47
CA GLY A 162 17.51 -8.88 34.13
C GLY A 162 16.43 -9.95 34.36
N LEU A 163 15.24 -9.80 33.79
CA LEU A 163 14.20 -10.83 33.87
C LEU A 163 14.52 -11.99 32.90
N VAL A 164 14.99 -13.12 33.44
CA VAL A 164 15.16 -14.37 32.68
C VAL A 164 13.87 -15.17 32.79
N ILE A 165 13.12 -15.26 31.70
CA ILE A 165 11.90 -16.07 31.62
C ILE A 165 12.32 -17.55 31.65
N LYS A 166 12.12 -18.22 32.80
CA LYS A 166 12.56 -19.62 33.01
C LYS A 166 11.60 -20.67 32.44
N ALA A 167 10.31 -20.36 32.29
CA ALA A 167 9.35 -21.24 31.62
C ALA A 167 8.06 -20.46 31.24
N LEU A 168 7.52 -20.74 30.06
CA LEU A 168 6.21 -20.29 29.59
C LEU A 168 5.28 -21.51 29.60
N ASN A 169 4.65 -21.80 30.74
CA ASN A 169 3.81 -23.00 30.86
C ASN A 169 2.45 -22.72 30.21
N GLY A 170 2.31 -23.07 28.92
CA GLY A 170 1.08 -22.96 28.14
C GLY A 170 0.15 -24.16 28.28
N GLN A 171 -0.15 -24.64 29.49
CA GLN A 171 -1.13 -25.71 29.67
C GLN A 171 -2.54 -25.15 29.87
N HIS A 172 -3.32 -25.19 28.79
CA HIS A 172 -4.78 -25.17 28.83
C HIS A 172 -5.23 -26.57 29.30
N SER A 173 -5.89 -26.67 30.46
CA SER A 173 -6.48 -27.94 30.92
C SER A 173 -7.60 -28.40 29.98
N PRO A 174 -7.75 -29.72 29.75
CA PRO A 174 -8.95 -30.32 29.15
C PRO A 174 -10.16 -30.26 30.08
#